data_AF-A0A645CVM9-F1
#
_entry.id   AF-A0A645CVM9-F1
#
_cell.length_a   1.000
_cell.length_b   1.000
_cell.length_c   1.000
_cell.angle_alpha   90.00
_cell.angle_beta   90.00
_cell.angle_gamma   90.00
#
_symmetry.space_group_name_H-M   'P 1'
#
loop_
_entity.id
_entity.type
_entity.pdbx_description
1 polymer ?
#
loop_
_entity_poly.entity_id
_entity_poly.type
_entity_poly.pdbx_seq_one_letter_code
_entity_poly.pdbx_strand_id
1 'polypeptide(L)'
;METLQDLKDTEHVRFTGTVVYKKRIQIHKKGAILNLGKVSGVSELFVNGKSQGVKWYGNRIYKLGDDVKTGENEIEVHVITTMGNYMQALTDNPTAQKYTNRKGREQEIQSMGLVGPVTVY
;
A
#
# COMPACT_ATOMS: atom_id res chain seq x y z
N MET A 1 -12.80 -7.75 0.42
CA MET A 1 -12.91 -6.78 1.54
C MET A 1 -13.68 -5.57 1.03
N GLU A 2 -14.77 -5.19 1.71
CA GLU A 2 -15.55 -4.01 1.31
C GLU A 2 -14.93 -2.68 1.79
N THR A 3 -14.02 -2.76 2.78
CA THR A 3 -13.32 -1.61 3.36
C THR A 3 -11.80 -1.83 3.35
N LEU A 4 -11.05 -0.73 3.27
CA LEU A 4 -9.60 -0.76 3.44
C LEU A 4 -9.27 -1.13 4.89
N GLN A 5 -8.28 -2.01 5.07
CA GLN A 5 -7.83 -2.50 6.36
C GLN A 5 -6.30 -2.60 6.36
N ASP A 6 -5.69 -2.42 7.53
CA ASP A 6 -4.27 -2.70 7.72
C ASP A 6 -4.06 -4.21 7.64
N LEU A 7 -3.19 -4.67 6.73
CA LEU A 7 -3.03 -6.11 6.47
C LEU A 7 -2.53 -6.86 7.71
N LYS A 8 -1.90 -6.16 8.65
CA LYS A 8 -1.48 -6.76 9.93
C LYS A 8 -2.65 -7.31 10.76
N ASP A 9 -3.84 -6.77 10.56
CA ASP A 9 -5.07 -7.12 11.29
C ASP A 9 -5.92 -8.12 10.48
N THR A 10 -5.34 -8.76 9.46
CA THR A 10 -5.99 -9.71 8.55
C THR A 10 -5.22 -11.04 8.48
N GLU A 11 -5.78 -12.03 7.79
CA GLU A 11 -5.09 -13.29 7.47
C GLU A 11 -3.79 -13.09 6.67
N HIS A 12 -3.60 -11.92 6.04
CA HIS A 12 -2.42 -11.56 5.27
C HIS A 12 -1.28 -10.94 6.10
N VAL A 13 -1.33 -11.02 7.43
CA VAL A 13 -0.30 -10.45 8.33
C VAL A 13 1.14 -10.88 8.01
N ARG A 14 1.34 -12.05 7.39
CA ARG A 14 2.65 -12.58 6.97
C ARG A 14 2.96 -12.41 5.48
N PHE A 15 2.13 -11.70 4.73
CA PHE A 15 2.36 -11.47 3.30
C PHE A 15 3.60 -10.59 3.07
N THR A 16 4.37 -10.94 2.04
CA THR A 16 5.42 -10.07 1.51
C THR A 16 5.36 -10.02 -0.01
N GLY A 17 5.52 -8.83 -0.58
CA GLY A 17 5.41 -8.58 -2.01
C GLY A 17 4.53 -7.38 -2.30
N THR A 18 3.84 -7.42 -3.45
CA THR A 18 2.99 -6.32 -3.92
C THR A 18 1.52 -6.65 -3.75
N VAL A 19 0.79 -5.79 -3.05
CA VAL A 19 -0.68 -5.83 -2.98
C VAL A 19 -1.24 -4.82 -3.96
N VAL A 20 -2.16 -5.27 -4.83
CA VAL A 20 -2.77 -4.42 -5.86
C VAL A 20 -4.21 -4.12 -5.47
N TYR A 21 -4.48 -2.86 -5.12
CA TYR A 21 -5.82 -2.36 -4.83
C TYR A 21 -6.41 -1.75 -6.10
N LYS A 22 -7.55 -2.27 -6.57
CA LYS A 22 -8.21 -1.78 -7.79
C LYS A 22 -9.59 -1.21 -7.48
N LYS A 23 -9.90 -0.04 -8.05
CA LYS A 23 -11.24 0.56 -7.97
C LYS A 23 -11.49 1.46 -9.16
N ARG A 24 -12.73 1.50 -9.63
CA ARG A 24 -13.19 2.55 -10.56
C ARG A 24 -13.78 3.71 -9.79
N ILE A 25 -13.39 4.93 -10.15
CA ILE A 25 -13.88 6.16 -9.50
C ILE A 25 -14.31 7.16 -10.54
N GLN A 26 -15.26 8.03 -10.17
CA GLN A 26 -15.67 9.17 -10.99
C GLN A 26 -14.76 10.36 -10.70
N ILE A 27 -14.20 10.97 -11.75
CA ILE A 27 -13.42 12.20 -11.65
C ILE A 27 -14.11 13.30 -12.45
N HIS A 28 -14.48 14.38 -11.77
CA HIS A 28 -15.30 15.44 -12.36
C HIS A 28 -14.48 16.55 -13.05
N LYS A 29 -13.18 16.67 -12.73
CA LYS A 29 -12.30 17.70 -13.28
C LYS A 29 -10.88 17.18 -13.49
N LYS A 30 -10.20 17.73 -14.49
CA LYS A 30 -8.75 17.53 -14.67
C LYS A 30 -7.96 18.20 -13.56
N GLY A 31 -6.75 17.69 -13.28
CA GLY A 31 -5.88 18.21 -12.22
C GLY A 31 -6.34 17.87 -10.81
N ALA A 32 -7.25 16.91 -10.67
CA ALA A 32 -7.67 16.38 -9.37
C ALA A 32 -6.48 15.83 -8.59
N ILE A 33 -6.57 15.85 -7.26
CA ILE A 33 -5.54 15.33 -6.37
C ILE A 33 -6.07 14.08 -5.69
N LEU A 34 -5.37 12.96 -5.82
CA LEU A 34 -5.65 11.73 -5.08
C LEU A 34 -4.73 11.65 -3.86
N ASN A 35 -5.32 11.65 -2.68
CA ASN A 35 -4.62 11.40 -1.42
C ASN A 35 -4.94 9.99 -0.95
N LEU A 36 -3.93 9.11 -0.88
CA LEU A 36 -4.12 7.74 -0.40
C LEU A 36 -4.22 7.62 1.13
N GLY A 37 -4.03 8.72 1.86
CA GLY A 37 -3.98 8.71 3.32
C GLY A 37 -2.79 7.91 3.84
N LYS A 38 -3.04 7.05 4.83
CA LYS A 38 -2.00 6.21 5.43
C LYS A 38 -1.71 5.00 4.54
N VAL A 39 -0.45 4.87 4.14
CA VAL A 39 0.08 3.71 3.42
C VAL A 39 1.34 3.22 4.12
N SER A 40 1.39 1.92 4.39
CA SER A 40 2.53 1.26 5.02
C SER A 40 3.24 0.41 3.97
N GLY A 41 4.32 0.95 3.43
CA GLY A 41 5.04 0.40 2.28
C GLY A 41 5.34 1.46 1.22
N VAL A 42 5.83 1.00 0.07
CA VAL A 42 6.05 1.84 -1.12
C VAL A 42 4.82 1.74 -2.01
N SER A 43 4.24 2.88 -2.39
CA SER A 43 3.07 2.91 -3.27
C SER A 43 3.45 3.40 -4.67
N GLU A 44 2.92 2.76 -5.69
CA GLU A 44 2.83 3.27 -7.06
C GLU A 44 1.35 3.39 -7.45
N LEU A 45 0.99 4.52 -8.05
CA LEU A 45 -0.36 4.77 -8.52
C LEU A 45 -0.41 4.56 -10.04
N PHE A 46 -1.42 3.84 -10.51
CA PHE A 46 -1.77 3.74 -11.92
C PHE A 46 -3.18 4.29 -12.14
N VAL A 47 -3.34 5.02 -13.24
CA VAL A 47 -4.62 5.55 -13.70
C VAL A 47 -4.81 5.08 -15.14
N ASN A 48 -5.89 4.33 -15.41
CA ASN A 48 -6.17 3.76 -16.73
C ASN A 48 -4.97 3.02 -17.34
N GLY A 49 -4.25 2.26 -16.50
CA GLY A 49 -3.04 1.52 -16.88
C GLY A 49 -1.74 2.34 -16.97
N LYS A 50 -1.79 3.67 -16.75
CA LYS A 50 -0.60 4.53 -16.82
C LYS A 50 -0.10 4.95 -15.44
N SER A 51 1.19 4.70 -15.17
CA SER A 51 1.83 5.08 -13.90
C SER A 51 1.81 6.61 -13.70
N GLN A 52 1.46 7.01 -12.49
CA GLN A 52 1.51 8.38 -11.97
C GLN A 52 2.70 8.58 -11.01
N GLY A 53 3.63 7.62 -10.98
CA GLY A 53 4.84 7.64 -10.20
C GLY A 53 4.77 6.91 -8.86
N VAL A 54 5.94 6.81 -8.23
CA VAL A 54 6.17 6.06 -6.99
C VAL A 54 6.36 7.02 -5.81
N LYS A 55 5.81 6.65 -4.65
CA LYS A 55 6.06 7.33 -3.37
C LYS A 55 6.46 6.33 -2.30
N TRP A 56 7.60 6.61 -1.65
CA TRP A 56 8.20 5.73 -0.66
C TRP A 56 8.28 6.33 0.76
N TYR A 57 8.16 7.66 0.92
CA TYR A 57 7.94 8.32 2.22
C TYR A 57 6.92 9.49 2.17
N GLY A 58 6.53 10.00 3.34
CA GLY A 58 5.66 11.17 3.49
C GLY A 58 4.21 10.96 3.04
N ASN A 59 3.50 12.07 2.80
CA ASN A 59 2.10 12.03 2.38
C ASN A 59 1.96 11.43 0.97
N ARG A 60 1.03 10.48 0.82
CA ARG A 60 0.77 9.75 -0.43
C ARG A 60 -0.18 10.51 -1.36
N ILE A 61 0.25 11.71 -1.76
CA ILE A 61 -0.55 12.66 -2.54
C ILE A 61 -0.09 12.71 -4.00
N TYR A 62 -0.95 12.28 -4.92
CA TYR A 62 -0.70 12.26 -6.35
C TYR A 62 -1.52 13.34 -7.04
N LYS A 63 -0.84 14.15 -7.86
CA LYS A 63 -1.53 15.05 -8.79
C LYS A 63 -1.90 14.22 -10.01
N LEU A 64 -3.20 14.10 -10.27
CA LEU A 64 -3.67 13.37 -11.43
C LEU A 64 -3.54 14.27 -12.66
N GLY A 65 -2.68 13.86 -13.59
CA GLY A 65 -2.34 14.62 -14.79
C GLY A 65 -3.38 14.48 -15.90
N ASP A 66 -2.93 14.70 -17.14
CA ASP A 66 -3.77 14.62 -18.34
C ASP A 66 -4.26 13.20 -18.68
N ASP A 67 -3.74 12.18 -17.99
CA ASP A 67 -4.11 10.78 -18.16
C ASP A 67 -5.49 10.43 -17.59
N VAL A 68 -6.05 11.35 -16.79
CA VAL A 68 -7.42 11.25 -16.27
C VAL A 68 -8.44 11.73 -17.30
N LYS A 69 -9.48 10.92 -17.45
CA LYS A 69 -10.70 11.28 -18.18
C LYS A 69 -11.69 11.95 -17.24
N THR A 70 -12.47 12.91 -17.74
CA THR A 70 -13.68 13.31 -17.01
C THR A 70 -14.68 12.16 -17.08
N GLY A 71 -15.15 11.68 -15.92
CA GLY A 71 -15.99 10.49 -15.81
C GLY A 71 -15.26 9.32 -15.11
N GLU A 72 -15.57 8.09 -15.53
CA GLU A 72 -15.04 6.88 -14.90
C GLU A 72 -13.56 6.66 -15.26
N ASN A 73 -12.73 6.42 -14.25
CA ASN A 73 -11.33 6.05 -14.40
C ASN A 73 -11.04 4.80 -13.58
N GLU A 74 -10.21 3.92 -14.11
CA GLU A 74 -9.65 2.80 -13.38
C GLU A 74 -8.43 3.27 -12.58
N ILE A 75 -8.43 2.98 -11.28
CA ILE A 75 -7.34 3.28 -10.36
C ILE A 75 -6.77 1.97 -9.86
N GLU A 76 -5.45 1.81 -9.98
CA GLU A 76 -4.72 0.77 -9.28
C GLU A 76 -3.69 1.41 -8.35
N VAL A 77 -3.65 0.95 -7.10
CA VAL A 77 -2.59 1.30 -6.15
C VAL A 77 -1.81 0.03 -5.86
N HIS A 78 -0.56 0.00 -6.29
CA HIS A 78 0.36 -1.09 -6.04
C HIS A 78 1.15 -0.75 -4.78
N VAL A 79 0.96 -1.50 -3.71
CA VAL A 79 1.67 -1.29 -2.44
C VAL A 79 2.64 -2.44 -2.20
N ILE A 80 3.93 -2.14 -2.24
CA ILE A 80 5.01 -3.08 -1.90
C ILE A 80 5.19 -3.04 -0.37
N THR A 81 4.96 -4.18 0.28
CA THR A 81 5.07 -4.31 1.73
C THR A 81 6.52 -4.49 2.18
N THR A 82 6.77 -4.35 3.49
CA THR A 82 8.05 -4.76 4.07
C THR A 82 8.06 -6.27 4.29
N MET A 83 9.25 -6.87 4.39
CA MET A 83 9.40 -8.31 4.68
C MET A 83 9.32 -8.65 6.17
N GLY A 84 9.26 -7.66 7.08
CA GLY A 84 9.48 -7.88 8.52
C GLY A 84 8.54 -8.93 9.12
N ASN A 85 7.24 -8.82 8.85
CA ASN A 85 6.26 -9.76 9.39
C ASN A 85 6.42 -11.17 8.81
N TYR A 86 6.77 -11.30 7.52
CA TYR A 86 7.06 -12.58 6.87
C TYR A 86 8.30 -13.24 7.48
N MET A 87 9.38 -12.49 7.66
CA MET A 87 10.64 -12.99 8.24
C MET A 87 10.45 -13.57 9.65
N GLN A 88 9.55 -12.99 10.46
CA GLN A 88 9.21 -13.54 11.78
C GLN A 88 8.63 -14.96 11.72
N ALA A 89 7.96 -15.34 10.62
CA ALA A 89 7.37 -16.66 10.46
C ALA A 89 8.37 -17.74 9.99
N LEU A 90 9.58 -17.36 9.58
CA LEU A 90 10.62 -18.29 9.09
C LEU A 90 11.39 -18.93 10.25
N THR A 91 10.75 -19.87 10.95
CA THR A 91 11.28 -20.53 12.16
C THR A 91 12.52 -21.38 11.90
N ASP A 92 12.69 -21.87 10.69
CA ASP A 92 13.81 -22.69 10.22
C ASP A 92 15.01 -21.87 9.71
N ASN A 93 14.85 -20.55 9.53
CA ASN A 93 15.91 -19.65 9.06
C ASN A 93 16.63 -19.00 10.25
N PRO A 94 17.87 -19.40 10.58
CA PRO A 94 18.57 -18.89 11.77
C PRO A 94 18.82 -17.38 11.73
N THR A 95 19.03 -16.83 10.52
CA THR A 95 19.25 -15.40 10.32
C THR A 95 17.95 -14.64 10.58
N ALA A 96 16.83 -15.09 10.04
CA ALA A 96 15.52 -14.48 10.29
C ALA A 96 15.22 -14.47 11.80
N GLN A 97 15.36 -15.62 12.46
CA GLN A 97 15.15 -15.73 13.92
C GLN A 97 16.05 -14.79 14.72
N LYS A 98 17.33 -14.69 14.37
CA LYS A 98 18.29 -13.81 15.05
C LYS A 98 17.90 -12.33 14.98
N TYR A 99 17.33 -11.87 13.86
CA TYR A 99 17.01 -10.45 13.65
C TYR A 99 15.59 -10.07 14.01
N THR A 100 14.61 -10.98 13.94
CA THR A 100 13.20 -10.64 14.19
C THR A 100 12.63 -11.21 15.49
N ASN A 101 13.15 -12.35 15.98
CA ASN A 101 12.57 -13.10 17.10
C ASN A 101 13.56 -13.30 18.26
N ARG A 102 14.62 -12.48 18.33
CA ARG A 102 15.61 -12.57 19.42
C ARG A 102 14.93 -12.28 20.76
N LYS A 103 15.05 -13.21 21.70
CA LYS A 103 14.47 -13.08 23.04
C LYS A 103 14.79 -11.73 23.70
N GLY A 104 13.76 -11.00 24.10
CA GLY A 104 13.86 -9.67 24.71
C GLY A 104 14.12 -8.52 23.73
N ARG A 105 14.09 -8.80 22.41
CA ARG A 105 14.22 -7.84 21.29
C ARG A 105 13.36 -8.28 20.11
N GLU A 106 12.24 -8.93 20.39
CA GLU A 106 11.28 -9.38 19.39
C GLU A 106 10.72 -8.16 18.66
N GLN A 107 10.70 -8.22 17.32
CA GLN A 107 10.14 -7.14 16.52
C GLN A 107 8.62 -7.18 16.57
N GLU A 108 8.00 -6.02 16.75
CA GLU A 108 6.54 -5.88 16.66
C GLU A 108 6.03 -6.17 15.23
N ILE A 109 4.77 -6.58 15.14
CA ILE A 109 4.07 -6.68 13.85
C ILE A 109 3.93 -5.29 13.25
N GLN A 110 4.46 -5.14 12.04
CA GLN A 110 4.43 -3.90 11.30
C GLN A 110 3.15 -3.76 10.49
N SER A 111 2.63 -2.53 10.41
CA SER A 111 1.55 -2.17 9.50
C SER A 111 1.96 -2.39 8.04
N MET A 112 1.02 -2.79 7.19
CA MET A 112 1.26 -3.07 5.77
C MET A 112 0.04 -2.70 4.91
N GLY A 113 0.29 -2.26 3.69
CA GLY A 113 -0.76 -2.01 2.69
C GLY A 113 -1.35 -0.59 2.73
N LEU A 114 -2.50 -0.45 2.09
CA LEU A 114 -3.27 0.80 1.99
C LEU A 114 -4.33 0.85 3.10
N VAL A 115 -4.11 1.70 4.10
CA VAL A 115 -5.01 1.85 5.27
C VAL A 115 -6.03 2.99 5.04
N GLY A 116 -5.63 4.03 4.29
CA GLY A 116 -6.51 5.16 3.98
C GLY A 116 -6.62 6.21 5.10
N PRO A 117 -7.68 7.02 5.11
CA PRO A 117 -8.73 7.08 4.09
C PRO A 117 -8.19 7.59 2.76
N VAL A 118 -8.83 7.18 1.65
CA VAL A 118 -8.50 7.65 0.30
C VAL A 118 -9.49 8.75 -0.09
N THR A 119 -8.98 9.91 -0.50
CA THR A 119 -9.79 11.08 -0.87
C THR A 119 -9.34 11.69 -2.20
N VAL A 120 -10.28 12.32 -2.90
CA VAL A 120 -10.06 13.02 -4.17
C VAL A 120 -10.49 14.48 -4.01
N TYR A 121 -9.63 15.42 -4.43
CA TYR A 121 -9.87 16.87 -4.37
C TYR A 121 -9.84 17.53 -5.74
#